data_AF-A0A4Q3E4U5-F1
#
_entry.id   AF-A0A4Q3E4U5-F1
#
_cell.length_a   1.000
_cell.length_b   1.000
_cell.length_c   1.000
_cell.angle_alpha   90.00
_cell.angle_beta   90.00
_cell.angle_gamma   90.00
#
_symmetry.space_group_name_H-M   'P 1'
#
loop_
_entity.id
_entity.type
_entity.pdbx_description
1 polymer ?
#
loop_
_entity_poly.entity_id
_entity_poly.type
_entity_poly.pdbx_seq_one_letter_code
_entity_poly.pdbx_strand_id
1 'polypeptide(L)'
;MKDLNIQVINQSANPLPAYATAGSSGMDLRANIVEPVSLKPLERKLIPTGLFMEIPLGFEGQVRPRSGMAVNKGITCLNTPGTIDSDYRGEVKVLLINLSGEEQVIEAGDRIAQMVFVKVEIADI
;
A
#
# COMPACT_ATOMS: atom_id res chain seq x y z
N MET A 1 8.75 -21.02 8.94
CA MET A 1 7.71 -20.69 7.95
C MET A 1 8.26 -20.99 6.58
N LYS A 2 7.44 -21.46 5.62
CA LYS A 2 7.86 -21.57 4.23
C LYS A 2 7.71 -20.19 3.60
N ASP A 3 8.74 -19.72 2.90
CA ASP A 3 8.72 -18.40 2.27
C ASP A 3 7.68 -18.35 1.15
N LEU A 4 6.92 -17.27 1.10
CA LEU A 4 5.99 -16.97 0.01
C LEU A 4 6.75 -16.20 -1.07
N ASN A 5 6.90 -16.80 -2.25
CA ASN A 5 7.55 -16.17 -3.39
C ASN A 5 6.54 -15.36 -4.19
N ILE A 6 6.82 -14.07 -4.40
CA ILE A 6 5.97 -13.13 -5.15
C ILE A 6 6.84 -12.52 -6.23
N GLN A 7 6.39 -12.57 -7.48
CA GLN A 7 7.09 -11.87 -8.56
C GLN A 7 6.67 -10.40 -8.53
N VAL A 8 7.65 -9.49 -8.56
CA VAL A 8 7.41 -8.06 -8.50
C VAL A 8 8.20 -7.37 -9.60
N ILE A 9 7.52 -6.54 -10.39
CA ILE A 9 8.14 -5.57 -11.27
C ILE A 9 8.06 -4.21 -10.59
N ASN A 10 9.20 -3.54 -10.48
CA ASN A 10 9.29 -2.20 -9.91
C ASN A 10 9.69 -1.20 -11.00
N GLN A 11 8.78 -0.30 -11.33
CA GLN A 11 8.97 0.81 -12.27
C GLN A 11 9.18 2.16 -11.55
N SER A 12 9.34 2.15 -10.23
CA SER A 12 9.67 3.36 -9.46
C SER A 12 11.17 3.51 -9.27
N ALA A 13 11.60 4.71 -8.85
CA ALA A 13 12.97 4.94 -8.38
C ALA A 13 13.21 4.46 -6.94
N ASN A 14 12.18 3.95 -6.25
CA ASN A 14 12.28 3.48 -4.88
C ASN A 14 12.81 2.04 -4.82
N PRO A 15 13.50 1.62 -3.74
CA PRO A 15 13.81 0.22 -3.53
C PRO A 15 12.54 -0.61 -3.39
N LEU A 16 12.65 -1.92 -3.68
CA LEU A 16 11.57 -2.86 -3.40
C LEU A 16 11.18 -2.80 -1.90
N PRO A 17 9.90 -2.97 -1.56
CA PRO A 17 9.46 -3.08 -0.18
C PRO A 17 10.20 -4.20 0.55
N ALA A 18 10.54 -3.97 1.81
CA ALA A 18 11.21 -4.95 2.66
C ALA A 18 10.62 -4.92 4.07
N TYR A 19 10.68 -6.04 4.75
CA TYR A 19 10.33 -6.14 6.16
C TYR A 19 11.38 -5.41 7.00
N ALA A 20 10.95 -4.42 7.78
CA ALA A 20 11.87 -3.58 8.55
C ALA A 20 12.56 -4.35 9.69
N THR A 21 11.90 -5.37 10.24
CA THR A 21 12.42 -6.24 11.30
C THR A 21 11.96 -7.68 11.07
N ALA A 22 12.60 -8.64 11.75
CA ALA A 22 12.20 -10.05 11.69
C ALA A 22 10.76 -10.32 12.18
N GLY A 23 10.17 -9.40 12.96
CA GLY A 23 8.80 -9.50 13.46
C GLY A 23 7.78 -8.66 12.69
N SER A 24 8.19 -7.94 11.64
CA SER A 24 7.29 -7.09 10.88
C SER A 24 6.30 -7.93 10.08
N SER A 25 5.00 -7.65 10.22
CA SER A 25 3.96 -8.34 9.46
C SER A 25 3.77 -7.80 8.04
N GLY A 26 4.17 -6.55 7.79
CA GLY A 26 4.01 -5.89 6.51
C GLY A 26 5.23 -5.09 6.08
N MET A 27 5.24 -4.73 4.80
CA MET A 27 6.29 -3.94 4.17
C MET A 27 5.74 -2.57 3.77
N ASP A 28 6.49 -1.51 4.06
CA ASP A 28 6.08 -0.14 3.71
C ASP A 28 6.03 0.04 2.18
N LEU A 29 4.94 0.63 1.68
CA LEU A 29 4.78 1.06 0.29
C LEU A 29 5.10 2.54 0.15
N ARG A 30 5.80 2.89 -0.92
CA ARG A 30 6.25 4.27 -1.16
C ARG A 30 5.47 4.94 -2.30
N ALA A 31 5.25 6.24 -2.18
CA ALA A 31 4.67 7.04 -3.25
C ALA A 31 5.64 7.13 -4.43
N ASN A 32 5.18 6.74 -5.62
CA ASN A 32 5.89 6.90 -6.89
C ASN A 32 5.30 8.07 -7.69
N ILE A 33 5.53 9.28 -7.19
CA ILE A 33 5.04 10.53 -7.78
C ILE A 33 6.24 11.41 -8.16
N VAL A 34 6.07 12.25 -9.18
CA VAL A 34 7.11 13.19 -9.64
C VAL A 34 7.04 14.50 -8.86
N GLU A 35 5.83 15.01 -8.65
CA GLU A 35 5.56 16.24 -7.91
C GLU A 35 4.77 15.93 -6.63
N PRO A 36 4.91 16.76 -5.57
CA PRO A 36 4.15 16.58 -4.33
C PRO A 36 2.64 16.63 -4.58
N VAL A 37 1.88 15.81 -3.85
CA VAL A 37 0.42 15.77 -3.94
C VAL A 37 -0.19 16.30 -2.65
N SER A 38 -0.91 17.41 -2.75
CA SER A 38 -1.72 17.94 -1.64
C SER A 38 -3.05 17.20 -1.52
N LEU A 39 -3.46 16.96 -0.28
CA LEU A 39 -4.74 16.42 0.13
C LEU A 39 -5.38 17.41 1.11
N LYS A 40 -6.41 18.13 0.66
CA LYS A 40 -7.24 18.95 1.56
C LYS A 40 -8.07 18.07 2.50
N PRO A 41 -8.63 18.63 3.59
CA PRO A 41 -9.58 17.90 4.43
C PRO A 41 -10.67 17.22 3.59
N LEU A 42 -10.88 15.92 3.85
CA LEU A 42 -11.80 15.02 3.15
C LEU A 42 -11.49 14.76 1.67
N GLU A 43 -10.38 15.27 1.13
CA GLU A 43 -9.92 14.95 -0.20
C GLU A 43 -9.35 13.53 -0.25
N ARG A 44 -9.51 12.89 -1.42
CA ARG A 44 -9.02 11.55 -1.71
C ARG A 44 -8.22 11.53 -3.00
N LYS A 45 -7.08 10.84 -2.99
CA LYS A 45 -6.21 10.66 -4.15
C LYS A 45 -5.73 9.23 -4.23
N LEU A 46 -5.67 8.72 -5.45
CA LEU A 46 -5.09 7.42 -5.74
C LEU A 46 -3.59 7.64 -6.02
N ILE A 47 -2.74 7.21 -5.10
CA ILE A 47 -1.29 7.43 -5.17
C ILE A 47 -0.60 6.20 -5.76
N PRO A 48 0.11 6.34 -6.90
CA PRO A 48 0.89 5.25 -7.51
C PRO A 48 2.05 4.78 -6.63
N THR A 49 2.45 3.52 -6.76
CA THR A 49 3.63 2.95 -6.08
C THR A 49 4.71 2.51 -7.06
N GLY A 50 4.40 2.40 -8.35
CA GLY A 50 5.25 1.83 -9.39
C GLY A 50 5.46 0.32 -9.28
N LEU A 51 4.74 -0.35 -8.38
CA LEU A 51 4.86 -1.80 -8.16
C LEU A 51 3.76 -2.55 -8.90
N PHE A 52 4.16 -3.62 -9.58
CA PHE A 52 3.27 -4.58 -10.22
C PHE A 52 3.61 -5.96 -9.66
N MET A 53 2.60 -6.74 -9.28
CA MET A 53 2.82 -7.97 -8.54
C MET A 53 2.06 -9.14 -9.14
N GLU A 54 2.66 -10.31 -9.05
CA GLU A 54 2.00 -11.59 -9.25
C GLU A 54 1.98 -12.32 -7.92
N ILE A 55 0.81 -12.28 -7.28
CA ILE A 55 0.55 -12.94 -6.00
C ILE A 55 0.08 -14.37 -6.30
N PRO A 56 0.65 -15.40 -5.65
CA PRO A 56 0.20 -16.78 -5.86
C PRO A 56 -1.28 -16.98 -5.52
N LEU A 57 -1.95 -17.85 -6.28
CA LEU A 57 -3.33 -18.25 -6.00
C LEU A 57 -3.47 -18.79 -4.55
N GLY A 58 -4.58 -18.46 -3.89
CA GLY A 58 -4.82 -18.77 -2.48
C GLY A 58 -4.25 -17.73 -1.50
N PHE A 59 -3.70 -16.63 -2.02
CA PHE A 59 -3.26 -15.48 -1.24
C PHE A 59 -3.78 -14.18 -1.85
N GLU A 60 -3.88 -13.16 -1.00
CA GLU A 60 -4.10 -11.77 -1.42
C GLU A 60 -3.05 -10.85 -0.78
N GLY A 61 -2.85 -9.69 -1.40
CA GLY A 61 -2.14 -8.58 -0.78
C GLY A 61 -3.13 -7.63 -0.12
N GLN A 62 -2.89 -7.26 1.13
CA GLN A 62 -3.70 -6.28 1.86
C GLN A 62 -2.92 -5.00 2.09
N VAL A 63 -3.37 -3.90 1.48
CA VAL A 63 -2.88 -2.54 1.70
C VAL A 63 -3.57 -1.94 2.94
N ARG A 64 -2.77 -1.62 3.96
CA ARG A 64 -3.22 -1.11 5.26
C ARG A 64 -2.57 0.24 5.58
N PRO A 65 -3.19 1.07 6.43
CA PRO A 65 -2.64 2.37 6.80
C PRO A 65 -1.40 2.18 7.69
N ARG A 66 -0.52 3.16 7.69
CA ARG A 66 0.60 3.24 8.64
C ARG A 66 0.10 3.99 9.88
N SER A 67 0.24 3.39 11.06
CA SER A 67 -0.24 3.98 12.31
C SER A 67 0.27 5.40 12.54
N GLY A 68 1.56 5.64 12.26
CA GLY A 68 2.18 6.96 12.37
C GLY A 68 1.56 8.02 11.44
N MET A 69 1.13 7.65 10.23
CA MET A 69 0.43 8.61 9.34
C MET A 69 -0.99 8.88 9.80
N ALA A 70 -1.69 7.85 10.27
CA ALA A 70 -3.05 8.00 10.78
C ALA A 70 -3.10 8.93 11.99
N VAL A 71 -2.22 8.72 12.98
CA VAL A 71 -2.24 9.52 14.22
C VAL A 71 -1.65 10.91 14.05
N ASN A 72 -0.56 11.07 13.28
CA ASN A 72 0.15 12.35 13.20
C ASN A 72 -0.37 13.27 12.08
N LYS A 73 -0.91 12.70 10.99
CA LYS A 73 -1.34 13.46 9.80
C LYS A 73 -2.84 13.31 9.49
N GLY A 74 -3.56 12.44 10.20
CA GLY A 74 -4.95 12.09 9.86
C GLY A 74 -5.11 11.45 8.47
N ILE A 75 -4.02 10.90 7.89
CA ILE A 75 -4.05 10.23 6.60
C ILE A 75 -4.30 8.73 6.79
N THR A 76 -5.27 8.19 6.06
CA THR A 76 -5.54 6.74 6.03
C THR A 76 -5.82 6.25 4.61
N CYS A 77 -5.89 4.93 4.43
CA CYS A 77 -6.33 4.32 3.19
C CYS A 77 -7.87 4.20 3.22
N LEU A 78 -8.56 4.84 2.28
CA LEU A 78 -10.02 4.93 2.27
C LEU A 78 -10.70 3.56 2.17
N ASN A 79 -10.12 2.64 1.40
CA ASN A 79 -10.63 1.30 1.17
C ASN A 79 -9.96 0.24 2.07
N THR A 80 -9.47 0.62 3.25
CA THR A 80 -8.69 -0.32 4.06
C THR A 80 -9.53 -1.46 4.67
N PRO A 81 -9.01 -2.71 4.70
CA PRO A 81 -7.83 -3.18 3.96
C PRO A 81 -8.10 -3.20 2.44
N GLY A 82 -7.19 -2.59 1.66
CA GLY A 82 -7.29 -2.59 0.21
C GLY A 82 -6.80 -3.92 -0.35
N THR A 83 -7.65 -4.63 -1.06
CA THR A 83 -7.35 -5.96 -1.61
C THR A 83 -6.60 -5.86 -2.94
N ILE A 84 -5.54 -6.65 -3.06
CA ILE A 84 -4.82 -6.94 -4.31
C ILE A 84 -5.00 -8.45 -4.58
N ASP A 85 -5.86 -8.76 -5.55
CA ASP A 85 -6.18 -10.14 -5.92
C ASP A 85 -5.00 -10.87 -6.59
N SER A 86 -5.00 -12.20 -6.52
CA SER A 86 -3.93 -13.03 -7.09
C SER A 86 -3.79 -12.94 -8.61
N ASP A 87 -4.86 -12.56 -9.32
CA ASP A 87 -4.89 -12.37 -10.78
C ASP A 87 -4.74 -10.90 -11.20
N TYR A 88 -4.66 -9.97 -10.24
CA TYR A 88 -4.37 -8.57 -10.53
C TYR A 88 -2.95 -8.42 -11.05
N ARG A 89 -2.79 -7.76 -12.20
CA ARG A 89 -1.48 -7.45 -12.82
C ARG A 89 -1.28 -5.96 -13.07
N GLY A 90 -2.23 -5.12 -12.62
CA GLY A 90 -2.09 -3.68 -12.69
C GLY A 90 -1.10 -3.15 -11.66
N GLU A 91 -0.90 -1.84 -11.70
CA GLU A 91 -0.08 -1.17 -10.70
C GLU A 91 -0.77 -1.16 -9.35
N VAL A 92 -0.08 -1.55 -8.29
CA VAL A 92 -0.54 -1.34 -6.92
C VAL A 92 -0.61 0.15 -6.65
N LYS A 93 -1.80 0.65 -6.33
CA LYS A 93 -2.02 2.05 -5.95
C LYS A 93 -2.67 2.14 -4.58
N VAL A 94 -2.42 3.23 -3.87
CA VAL A 94 -2.93 3.46 -2.52
C VAL A 94 -3.97 4.58 -2.57
N LEU A 95 -5.22 4.27 -2.26
CA LEU A 95 -6.29 5.27 -2.18
C LEU A 95 -6.23 5.97 -0.82
N LEU A 96 -5.53 7.10 -0.76
CA LEU A 96 -5.42 7.90 0.46
C LEU A 96 -6.61 8.86 0.61
N ILE A 97 -7.02 9.07 1.85
CA ILE A 97 -7.94 10.13 2.27
C ILE A 97 -7.33 10.90 3.44
N ASN A 98 -7.51 12.22 3.44
CA ASN A 98 -7.17 13.08 4.56
C ASN A 98 -8.40 13.31 5.46
N LEU A 99 -8.35 12.80 6.69
CA LEU A 99 -9.38 12.98 7.72
C LEU A 99 -9.01 14.05 8.76
N SER A 100 -7.85 14.70 8.62
CA SER A 100 -7.48 15.84 9.46
C SER A 100 -8.21 17.12 9.04
N GLY A 101 -8.14 18.14 9.89
CA GLY A 101 -8.64 19.50 9.59
C GLY A 101 -7.66 20.38 8.81
N GLU A 102 -6.49 19.86 8.46
CA GLU A 102 -5.40 20.61 7.81
C GLU A 102 -5.05 20.00 6.46
N GLU A 103 -4.48 20.77 5.53
CA GLU A 103 -3.95 20.22 4.29
C GLU A 103 -2.72 19.35 4.59
N GLN A 104 -2.63 18.19 3.94
CA GLN A 104 -1.51 17.27 4.06
C GLN A 104 -0.83 17.11 2.71
N VAL A 105 0.50 17.08 2.70
CA VAL A 105 1.30 16.88 1.48
C VAL A 105 1.95 15.51 1.53
N ILE A 106 1.81 14.78 0.41
CA ILE A 106 2.52 13.53 0.14
C ILE A 106 3.70 13.83 -0.77
N GLU A 107 4.90 13.51 -0.30
CA GLU A 107 6.14 13.73 -1.04
C GLU A 107 6.55 12.49 -1.86
N ALA A 108 7.37 12.69 -2.88
CA ALA A 108 7.95 11.58 -3.64
C ALA A 108 8.75 10.65 -2.71
N GLY A 109 8.48 9.34 -2.78
CA GLY A 109 9.15 8.34 -1.96
C GLY A 109 8.65 8.23 -0.51
N ASP A 110 7.66 9.03 -0.10
CA ASP A 110 7.03 8.91 1.21
C ASP A 110 6.47 7.51 1.41
N ARG A 111 6.62 6.97 2.62
CA ARG A 111 6.01 5.69 3.01
C ARG A 111 4.55 5.95 3.35
N ILE A 112 3.64 5.57 2.46
CA ILE A 112 2.23 5.99 2.48
C ILE A 112 1.26 4.93 3.01
N ALA A 113 1.64 3.65 2.90
CA ALA A 113 0.86 2.51 3.37
C ALA A 113 1.80 1.36 3.71
N GLN A 114 1.26 0.25 4.18
CA GLN A 114 1.99 -1.00 4.34
C GLN A 114 1.20 -2.14 3.69
N MET A 115 1.90 -3.14 3.17
CA MET A 115 1.29 -4.33 2.57
C MET A 115 1.57 -5.57 3.41
N VAL A 116 0.54 -6.37 3.65
CA VAL A 116 0.61 -7.69 4.30
C VAL A 116 0.07 -8.72 3.32
N PHE A 117 0.68 -9.91 3.26
CA PHE A 117 0.12 -11.03 2.49
C PHE A 117 -0.61 -11.98 3.41
N VAL A 118 -1.82 -12.37 3.03
CA VAL A 118 -2.64 -13.31 3.80
C VAL A 118 -3.14 -14.43 2.91
N LYS A 119 -3.39 -15.59 3.52
CA LYS A 119 -4.13 -16.66 2.86
C LYS A 119 -5.61 -16.31 2.77
N VAL A 120 -6.24 -16.73 1.69
CA VAL A 120 -7.69 -16.60 1.49
C VAL A 120 -8.29 -17.96 1.22
N GLU A 121 -9.50 -18.17 1.72
CA GLU A 121 -10.30 -19.36 1.45
C GLU A 121 -11.32 -19.03 0.35
N ILE A 122 -11.63 -20.00 -0.50
CA ILE A 122 -12.71 -19.89 -1.48
C ILE A 122 -13.96 -20.50 -0.86
N ALA A 123 -15.00 -19.70 -0.67
CA ALA A 123 -16.29 -20.19 -0.19
C ALA A 123 -16.96 -21.05 -1.26
N ASP A 124 -17.49 -22.21 -0.85
CA ASP A 124 -18.38 -23.05 -1.66
C ASP A 124 -19.83 -22.67 -1.32
N ILE A 125 -20.56 -22.08 -2.26
CA ILE A 125 -21.92 -21.49 -2.08
C ILE A 125 -22.91 -22.17 -3.01
#